data_AF-A0A0C3NWU5-F1
#
_entry.id   AF-A0A0C3NWU5-F1
#
_cell.length_a   1.000
_cell.length_b   1.000
_cell.length_c   1.000
_cell.angle_alpha   90.00
_cell.angle_beta   90.00
_cell.angle_gamma   90.00
#
_symmetry.space_group_name_H-M   'P 1'
#
loop_
_entity.id
_entity.type
_entity.pdbx_description
1 polymer ?
#
loop_
_entity_poly.entity_id
_entity_poly.type
_entity_poly.pdbx_seq_one_letter_code
_entity_poly.pdbx_strand_id
1 'polypeptide(L)'
;DLIMFIAQLQHKILDIYALLEYIEHVYPLLLNPLLCPLQANSTWMGCFVRATEVCEALYFAGVPIWLVFSKEYIPLTMNIVHSVQLTYPDSIVRSMYTENSVAKPFPSIW
;
A
#
# COMPACT_ATOMS: atom_id res chain seq x y z
N ASP A 1 0.24 -14.23 22.46
CA ASP A 1 -0.72 -13.16 22.79
C ASP A 1 -0.16 -11.74 22.86
N LEU A 2 0.82 -11.41 23.70
CA LEU A 2 1.30 -10.01 23.81
C LEU A 2 1.77 -9.38 22.47
N ILE A 3 2.50 -10.13 21.65
CA ILE A 3 3.00 -9.65 20.34
C ILE A 3 1.85 -9.29 19.40
N MET A 4 0.79 -10.12 19.37
CA MET A 4 -0.38 -9.88 18.54
C MET A 4 -1.13 -8.62 19.00
N PHE A 5 -1.26 -8.43 20.31
CA PHE A 5 -1.88 -7.23 20.87
C PHE A 5 -1.09 -5.95 20.51
N ILE A 6 0.24 -5.99 20.66
CA ILE A 6 1.10 -4.86 20.28
C ILE A 6 0.98 -4.56 18.79
N ALA A 7 1.01 -5.59 17.93
CA ALA A 7 0.87 -5.41 16.48
C ALA A 7 -0.49 -4.80 16.11
N GLN A 8 -1.58 -5.24 16.73
CA GLN A 8 -2.91 -4.66 16.53
C GLN A 8 -2.98 -3.19 16.99
N LEU A 9 -2.38 -2.87 18.14
CA LEU A 9 -2.32 -1.49 18.63
C LEU A 9 -1.51 -0.60 17.69
N GLN A 10 -0.32 -1.05 17.27
CA GLN A 10 0.52 -0.33 16.31
C GLN A 10 -0.23 -0.10 14.99
N HIS A 11 -0.90 -1.11 14.47
CA HIS A 11 -1.71 -1.00 13.27
C HIS A 11 -2.83 0.05 13.43
N LYS A 12 -3.56 0.04 14.56
CA LYS A 12 -4.62 1.02 14.82
C LYS A 12 -4.09 2.44 14.97
N ILE A 13 -2.94 2.61 15.58
CA ILE A 13 -2.29 3.92 15.68
C ILE A 13 -1.91 4.42 14.28
N LEU A 14 -1.32 3.56 13.44
CA LEU A 14 -0.98 3.90 12.06
C LEU A 14 -2.21 4.24 11.21
N ASP A 15 -3.32 3.51 11.36
CA ASP A 15 -4.60 3.83 10.71
C ASP A 15 -5.08 5.24 11.07
N ILE A 16 -5.00 5.61 12.35
CA ILE A 16 -5.40 6.94 12.83
C ILE A 16 -4.49 8.02 12.26
N TYR A 17 -3.16 7.82 12.29
CA TYR A 17 -2.21 8.78 11.70
C TYR A 17 -2.44 8.96 10.20
N ALA A 18 -2.62 7.86 9.47
CA ALA A 18 -2.92 7.90 8.04
C ALA A 18 -4.21 8.69 7.75
N LEU A 19 -5.26 8.49 8.55
CA LEU A 19 -6.51 9.25 8.41
C LEU A 19 -6.32 10.75 8.70
N LEU A 20 -5.58 11.10 9.75
CA LEU A 20 -5.32 12.49 10.09
C LEU A 20 -4.51 13.19 9.00
N GLU A 21 -3.44 12.57 8.52
CA GLU A 21 -2.65 13.13 7.42
C GLU A 21 -3.45 13.23 6.13
N TYR A 22 -4.30 12.24 5.83
CA TYR A 22 -5.21 12.30 4.70
C TYR A 22 -6.15 13.51 4.79
N ILE A 23 -6.81 13.73 5.94
CA ILE A 23 -7.74 14.84 6.12
C ILE A 23 -7.01 16.20 6.01
N GLU A 24 -5.82 16.30 6.58
CA GLU A 24 -5.08 17.56 6.65
C GLU A 24 -4.41 17.92 5.31
N HIS A 25 -3.81 16.95 4.62
CA HIS A 25 -2.94 17.21 3.46
C HIS A 25 -3.55 16.76 2.12
N VAL A 26 -4.25 15.62 2.09
CA VAL A 26 -4.72 15.01 0.83
C VAL A 26 -6.12 15.49 0.47
N TYR A 27 -7.05 15.46 1.43
CA TYR A 27 -8.45 15.79 1.22
C TYR A 27 -8.70 17.18 0.60
N PRO A 28 -7.98 18.25 1.02
CA PRO A 28 -8.13 19.55 0.37
C PRO A 28 -7.77 19.54 -1.12
N LEU A 29 -6.78 18.73 -1.50
CA LEU A 29 -6.32 18.59 -2.89
C LEU A 29 -7.29 17.75 -3.73
N LEU A 30 -8.07 16.88 -3.10
CA LEU A 30 -9.14 16.15 -3.79
C LEU A 30 -10.35 17.06 -4.08
N LEU A 31 -10.64 18.02 -3.20
CA LEU A 31 -11.71 18.99 -3.40
C LEU A 31 -11.34 20.07 -4.44
N ASN A 32 -10.06 20.42 -4.52
CA ASN A 32 -9.54 21.36 -5.50
C ASN A 32 -8.30 20.78 -6.20
N PRO A 33 -8.51 19.93 -7.22
CA PRO A 33 -7.43 19.23 -7.91
C PRO A 33 -6.44 20.18 -8.58
N LEU A 34 -5.16 19.85 -8.47
CA LEU A 34 -4.09 20.59 -9.12
C LEU A 34 -4.05 20.29 -10.62
N LEU A 35 -3.54 21.24 -11.40
CA LEU A 35 -3.33 21.06 -12.84
C LEU A 35 -2.10 20.20 -13.17
N CYS A 36 -1.18 20.05 -12.22
CA CYS A 36 0.01 19.24 -12.34
C CYS A 36 0.20 18.39 -11.07
N PRO A 37 0.79 17.19 -11.19
CA PRO A 37 0.99 16.32 -10.06
C PRO A 37 2.08 16.87 -9.12
N LEU A 38 1.84 16.77 -7.83
CA LEU A 38 2.85 17.06 -6.82
C LEU A 38 3.94 15.98 -6.82
N GLN A 39 5.12 16.36 -6.34
CA GLN A 39 6.18 15.40 -6.04
C GLN A 39 5.68 14.41 -4.98
N ALA A 40 5.90 13.12 -5.22
CA ALA A 40 5.52 12.08 -4.27
C ALA A 40 6.22 12.30 -2.92
N ASN A 41 5.44 12.30 -1.84
CA ASN A 41 5.96 12.44 -0.49
C ASN A 41 6.76 11.18 -0.11
N SER A 42 8.06 11.35 0.14
CA SER A 42 8.96 10.25 0.48
C SER A 42 8.79 9.70 1.90
N THR A 43 8.05 10.38 2.78
CA THR A 43 7.79 9.90 4.15
C THR A 43 6.54 9.03 4.24
N TRP A 44 5.67 9.08 3.23
CA TRP A 44 4.43 8.30 3.21
C TRP A 44 4.68 6.89 2.72
N MET A 45 4.02 5.92 3.38
CA MET A 45 4.03 4.52 2.95
C MET A 45 3.32 4.34 1.60
N GLY A 46 2.36 5.21 1.28
CA GLY A 46 1.55 5.16 0.08
C GLY A 46 0.39 4.16 0.17
N CYS A 47 -0.24 3.85 -0.96
CA CYS A 47 -1.36 2.90 -1.00
C CYS A 47 -1.51 2.13 -2.31
N PHE A 48 -2.13 0.95 -2.22
CA PHE A 48 -2.54 0.16 -3.38
C PHE A 48 -3.97 0.50 -3.77
N VAL A 49 -4.20 0.83 -5.03
CA VAL A 49 -5.51 1.26 -5.53
C VAL A 49 -5.88 0.43 -6.75
N ARG A 50 -7.16 0.09 -6.89
CA ARG A 50 -7.68 -0.60 -8.09
C ARG A 50 -8.43 0.34 -9.04
N ALA A 51 -9.05 1.39 -8.51
CA ALA A 51 -9.79 2.37 -9.30
C ALA A 51 -8.85 3.43 -9.87
N THR A 52 -8.88 3.63 -11.19
CA THR A 52 -8.04 4.61 -11.89
C THR A 52 -8.32 6.04 -11.47
N GLU A 53 -9.58 6.44 -11.31
CA GLU A 53 -9.92 7.80 -10.89
C GLU A 53 -9.37 8.15 -9.50
N VAL A 54 -9.43 7.20 -8.55
CA VAL A 54 -8.87 7.39 -7.21
C VAL A 54 -7.34 7.43 -7.26
N CYS A 55 -6.75 6.55 -8.07
CA CYS A 55 -5.32 6.50 -8.30
C CYS A 55 -4.78 7.82 -8.84
N GLU A 56 -5.41 8.39 -9.87
CA GLU A 56 -5.02 9.67 -10.45
C GLU A 56 -5.16 10.81 -9.44
N ALA A 57 -6.29 10.90 -8.73
CA ALA A 57 -6.49 11.96 -7.76
C ALA A 57 -5.44 11.95 -6.63
N LEU A 58 -5.09 10.76 -6.12
CA LEU A 58 -4.05 10.59 -5.10
C LEU A 58 -2.64 10.86 -5.65
N TYR A 59 -2.36 10.47 -6.90
CA TYR A 59 -1.11 10.80 -7.57
C TYR A 59 -0.91 12.30 -7.69
N PHE A 60 -1.96 13.04 -8.08
CA PHE A 60 -1.90 14.49 -8.16
C PHE A 60 -1.71 15.15 -6.79
N ALA A 61 -2.23 14.53 -5.74
CA ALA A 61 -2.01 14.95 -4.36
C ALA A 61 -0.61 14.59 -3.80
N GLY A 62 0.28 13.98 -4.60
CA GLY A 62 1.63 13.62 -4.17
C GLY A 62 1.67 12.37 -3.28
N VAL A 63 0.62 11.56 -3.25
CA VAL A 63 0.60 10.29 -2.52
C VAL A 63 1.37 9.23 -3.32
N PRO A 64 2.33 8.50 -2.74
CA PRO A 64 2.91 7.32 -3.38
C PRO A 64 1.81 6.27 -3.60
N ILE A 65 1.64 5.82 -4.84
CA ILE A 65 0.52 4.97 -5.24
C ILE A 65 0.97 3.79 -6.10
N TRP A 66 0.34 2.65 -5.90
CA TRP A 66 0.48 1.48 -6.75
C TRP A 66 -0.87 1.06 -7.30
N LEU A 67 -1.05 1.27 -8.61
CA LEU A 67 -2.24 0.83 -9.32
C LEU A 67 -2.18 -0.68 -9.57
N VAL A 68 -3.10 -1.40 -8.95
CA VAL A 68 -3.19 -2.86 -9.06
C VAL A 68 -4.23 -3.21 -10.10
N PHE A 69 -3.76 -3.65 -11.27
CA PHE A 69 -4.60 -4.18 -12.34
C PHE A 69 -4.34 -5.64 -12.63
N SER A 70 -5.39 -6.35 -13.06
CA SER A 70 -5.17 -7.63 -13.72
C SER A 70 -4.54 -7.38 -15.09
N LYS A 71 -3.68 -8.29 -15.52
CA LYS A 71 -2.91 -8.13 -16.76
C LYS A 71 -3.82 -7.95 -17.98
N GLU A 72 -5.00 -8.57 -17.96
CA GLU A 72 -5.97 -8.49 -19.06
C GLU A 72 -6.60 -7.10 -19.23
N TYR A 73 -6.55 -6.26 -18.19
CA TYR A 73 -7.14 -4.92 -18.18
C TYR A 73 -6.13 -3.79 -18.40
N ILE A 74 -4.85 -4.12 -18.64
CA ILE A 74 -3.86 -3.11 -19.01
C ILE A 74 -4.16 -2.64 -20.44
N PRO A 75 -4.51 -1.36 -20.66
CA PRO A 75 -4.78 -0.86 -22.01
C PRO A 75 -3.55 -0.99 -22.88
N LEU A 76 -3.72 -1.38 -24.16
CA LEU A 76 -2.63 -1.44 -25.14
C LEU A 76 -1.96 -0.07 -25.37
N THR A 77 -2.64 1.01 -24.99
CA THR A 77 -2.17 2.40 -25.07
C THR A 77 -1.37 2.84 -23.84
N MET A 78 -1.27 2.02 -22.79
CA MET A 78 -0.56 2.38 -21.56
C MET A 78 0.96 2.26 -21.78
N ASN A 79 1.68 3.35 -21.56
CA ASN A 79 3.13 3.36 -21.66
C ASN A 79 3.75 2.63 -20.46
N ILE A 80 4.34 1.46 -20.70
CA ILE A 80 5.11 0.71 -19.70
C ILE A 80 6.55 1.17 -19.78
N VAL A 81 7.00 1.97 -18.81
CA VAL A 81 8.39 2.47 -18.78
C VAL A 81 9.36 1.36 -18.38
N HIS A 82 9.02 0.59 -17.35
CA HIS A 82 9.80 -0.54 -16.86
C HIS A 82 8.87 -1.67 -16.43
N SER A 83 9.21 -2.89 -16.82
CA SER A 83 8.57 -4.10 -16.28
C SER A 83 9.46 -4.67 -15.18
N VAL A 84 8.89 -4.86 -13.99
CA VAL A 84 9.57 -5.54 -12.88
C VAL A 84 9.24 -7.02 -12.98
N GLN A 85 10.26 -7.87 -13.13
CA GLN A 85 10.06 -9.29 -12.91
C GLN A 85 9.85 -9.54 -11.43
N LEU A 86 8.69 -10.11 -11.08
CA LEU A 86 8.44 -10.57 -9.72
C LEU A 86 9.45 -11.67 -9.40
N THR A 87 10.44 -11.33 -8.60
CA THR A 87 11.30 -12.32 -7.97
C THR A 87 10.57 -12.87 -6.77
N TYR A 88 10.51 -14.19 -6.62
CA TYR A 88 10.13 -14.83 -5.37
C TYR A 88 11.41 -15.04 -4.58
N PRO A 89 11.76 -14.15 -3.64
CA PRO A 89 12.94 -14.36 -2.81
C PRO A 89 12.77 -15.65 -1.98
N ASP A 90 13.57 -16.66 -2.29
CA ASP A 90 13.65 -17.93 -1.55
C ASP A 90 14.09 -17.72 -0.09
N SER A 91 14.64 -16.53 0.22
CA SER A 91 15.14 -16.14 1.53
C SER A 91 14.14 -15.38 2.40
N ILE A 92 12.86 -15.25 2.01
CA ILE A 92 11.83 -14.80 2.97
C ILE A 92 11.63 -15.93 3.97
N VAL A 93 12.38 -15.85 5.08
CA VAL A 93 12.14 -16.69 6.25
C VAL A 93 10.77 -16.29 6.80
N ARG A 94 9.73 -17.05 6.44
CA ARG A 94 8.47 -17.00 7.17
C ARG A 94 8.81 -17.48 8.57
N SER A 95 8.72 -16.59 9.55
CA SER A 95 8.83 -16.99 10.94
C SER A 95 7.81 -18.12 11.17
N MET A 96 8.28 -19.25 11.68
CA MET A 96 7.43 -20.36 12.06
C MET A 96 7.29 -20.34 13.57
N TYR A 97 6.11 -20.67 14.07
CA TYR A 97 5.90 -20.93 15.50
C TYR A 97 5.74 -22.43 15.71
N THR A 98 6.16 -22.92 16.87
CA THR A 98 5.97 -24.33 17.22
C THR A 98 4.72 -24.47 18.06
N GLU A 99 3.80 -25.33 17.63
CA GLU A 99 2.59 -25.69 18.37
C GLU A 99 2.51 -27.21 18.42
N ASN A 100 2.41 -27.80 19.62
CA ASN A 100 2.41 -29.25 19.83
C ASN A 100 3.61 -29.96 19.17
N SER A 101 4.81 -29.35 19.25
CA SER A 101 6.04 -29.84 18.62
C SER A 101 6.01 -29.87 17.07
N VAL A 102 5.04 -29.20 16.45
CA VAL A 102 4.95 -29.04 15.00
C VAL A 102 5.22 -27.58 14.64
N ALA A 103 6.19 -27.34 13.75
CA ALA A 103 6.44 -26.01 13.19
C ALA A 103 5.32 -25.65 12.20
N LYS A 104 4.68 -24.50 12.43
CA LYS A 104 3.60 -23.96 11.58
C LYS A 104 3.94 -22.53 11.16
N PRO A 105 3.61 -22.11 9.93
CA PRO A 105 3.71 -20.71 9.55
C PRO A 105 2.70 -19.89 10.34
N PHE A 106 3.03 -18.64 10.70
CA PHE A 106 2.01 -17.73 11.22
C PHE A 106 0.87 -17.59 10.20
N PRO A 107 -0.40 -17.63 10.66
CA PRO A 107 -1.54 -17.46 9.77
C PRO A 107 -1.46 -16.11 9.07
N SER A 108 -1.60 -16.14 7.74
CA SER A 108 -1.74 -14.92 6.95
C SER A 108 -3.10 -14.31 7.26
N ILE A 109 -3.11 -13.10 7.81
CA ILE A 109 -4.33 -12.33 8.01
C ILE A 109 -4.63 -11.71 6.64
N TRP A 110 -5.57 -12.31 5.91
CA TRP A 110 -6.09 -11.80 4.65
C TRP A 110 -7.32 -10.93 4.89
#